data_AF-A0A509KZR9-F1
#
_entry.id   AF-A0A509KZR9-F1
#
_cell.length_a   1.000
_cell.length_b   1.000
_cell.length_c   1.000
_cell.angle_alpha   90.00
_cell.angle_beta   90.00
_cell.angle_gamma   90.00
#
_symmetry.space_group_name_H-M   'P 1'
#
loop_
_entity.id
_entity.type
_entity.pdbx_description
1 polymer ?
#
loop_
_entity_poly.entity_id
_entity_poly.type
_entity_poly.pdbx_seq_one_letter_code
_entity_poly.pdbx_strand_id
1 'polypeptide(L)'
;MGQVSGSNKGGGGGSSSGDATSIQGEAVTATTPTNNQILEFYNNEYRLISTPAGGVPAHNSTTDKQGGTEVGSPQYYHLTQAAYDYLFNQDQAVKTTDSPTFANANITTLLKLGTEAATEGNVAWNSLEKTIDIDTGVGPVLQVGQEFYILIYNDTVSQYDNGAVLRPKAATDVGGGQMVPTVELAKADVFSSCEGTIMIATMNIPASTVGLASTKGRIRGFTHGLTPGLDAYLSATTAGELTTTRPAFPNYEIKLGAAISTTEFIVSQSTRISDTVNNAWNGCFRESFDFRITESGGTVTGTVTPSNGHPDMTMMFSDGFEMLDTDPGATVDLTSLCGTDINPQTVYVYILQSNKILAAGTSMPIAEHIAVATLLLQTAGTIGSSGALRNQNWNDHIQDTTSNQGHLTHIGERIRALQAEYKSGALTALTGTTANVYIGNTEGVVYQMHQQTFPVLQMPAADIHVVNDPTTAYNTVSNLNYITVDALGSSLNSRWFSIVVWGVCNKTDEPSHLMCNLPLGSYNSESGAVSDSLGYSVYTIPTEFKGVGFLLARFTMRLSSSAFTYNLDPGYQDLRGFMPNSTAGSGAGASGITDYLGLTDTPSA
;
A
#
# COMPACT_ATOMS: atom_id res chain seq x y z
N MET A 1 64.34 -29.79 59.68
CA MET A 1 63.64 -31.09 59.63
C MET A 1 63.32 -31.51 61.06
N GLY A 2 62.10 -32.00 61.31
CA GLY A 2 61.64 -32.51 62.61
C GLY A 2 60.79 -31.48 63.37
N GLN A 3 59.47 -31.50 63.21
CA GLN A 3 58.46 -32.30 63.93
C GLN A 3 58.08 -31.77 65.32
N VAL A 4 56.87 -31.19 65.37
CA VAL A 4 55.75 -31.49 66.27
C VAL A 4 56.08 -31.84 67.74
N SER A 5 55.61 -31.01 68.68
CA SER A 5 54.53 -31.32 69.64
C SER A 5 54.65 -30.49 70.92
N GLY A 6 53.51 -30.28 71.58
CA GLY A 6 53.48 -30.40 73.05
C GLY A 6 53.50 -29.10 73.87
N SER A 7 52.30 -28.53 74.05
CA SER A 7 51.73 -28.03 75.31
C SER A 7 52.59 -28.10 76.60
N ASN A 8 52.69 -26.99 77.35
CA ASN A 8 52.06 -26.83 78.67
C ASN A 8 52.30 -25.44 79.33
N LYS A 9 51.24 -24.97 80.02
CA LYS A 9 51.21 -24.20 81.29
C LYS A 9 52.07 -22.93 81.50
N GLY A 10 51.34 -21.85 81.81
CA GLY A 10 51.43 -21.22 83.14
C GLY A 10 51.80 -19.72 83.15
N GLY A 11 50.97 -18.92 83.84
CA GLY A 11 51.36 -17.60 84.35
C GLY A 11 50.27 -16.53 84.21
N GLY A 12 49.50 -16.31 85.30
CA GLY A 12 48.49 -15.26 85.39
C GLY A 12 48.96 -13.97 86.09
N GLY A 13 48.03 -13.02 86.17
CA GLY A 13 48.05 -11.79 86.97
C GLY A 13 47.45 -10.63 86.16
N GLY A 14 46.40 -9.91 86.56
CA GLY A 14 45.58 -9.90 87.77
C GLY A 14 44.73 -8.62 87.79
N SER A 15 43.74 -8.61 88.71
CA SER A 15 42.86 -7.50 89.15
C SER A 15 41.69 -7.11 88.23
N SER A 16 40.49 -6.78 88.72
CA SER A 16 39.75 -7.10 89.94
C SER A 16 38.31 -6.61 89.74
N SER A 17 37.35 -7.43 90.16
CA SER A 17 35.91 -7.20 90.21
C SER A 17 35.49 -6.00 91.09
N GLY A 18 34.40 -5.34 90.71
CA GLY A 18 33.58 -4.51 91.59
C GLY A 18 32.14 -4.49 91.07
N ASP A 19 31.23 -5.08 91.83
CA ASP A 19 29.81 -5.25 91.52
C ASP A 19 28.94 -4.38 92.44
N ALA A 20 27.70 -4.16 91.98
CA ALA A 20 26.50 -3.66 92.66
C ALA A 20 26.31 -2.13 92.89
N THR A 21 25.30 -1.56 92.22
CA THR A 21 24.00 -1.18 92.87
C THR A 21 22.97 -0.66 91.85
N SER A 22 21.71 -1.11 91.99
CA SER A 22 20.53 -0.73 91.19
C SER A 22 19.74 0.41 91.83
N ILE A 23 19.17 1.34 91.05
CA ILE A 23 17.90 2.02 91.37
C ILE A 23 17.09 2.21 90.08
N GLN A 24 15.79 1.92 90.17
CA GLN A 24 14.79 1.95 89.10
C GLN A 24 14.36 3.37 88.69
N GLY A 25 13.78 3.49 87.49
CA GLY A 25 13.59 4.75 86.76
C GLY A 25 12.35 5.58 87.09
N GLU A 26 12.26 6.71 86.39
CA GLU A 26 11.05 7.50 86.21
C GLU A 26 10.89 7.81 84.71
N ALA A 27 9.68 7.56 84.21
CA ALA A 27 9.26 7.98 82.88
C ALA A 27 9.07 9.51 82.89
N VAL A 28 9.90 10.25 82.15
CA VAL A 28 9.67 11.67 81.89
C VAL A 28 8.88 11.79 80.59
N THR A 29 7.64 12.27 80.73
CA THR A 29 6.72 12.61 79.64
C THR A 29 7.38 13.65 78.72
N ALA A 30 7.67 13.28 77.48
CA ALA A 30 8.19 14.23 76.49
C ALA A 30 7.06 15.16 76.01
N THR A 31 6.98 16.36 76.59
CA THR A 31 6.24 17.48 76.01
C THR A 31 6.93 17.95 74.73
N THR A 32 6.15 18.09 73.65
CA THR A 32 6.57 18.47 72.29
C THR A 32 7.26 19.85 72.27
N PRO A 33 8.49 19.99 71.76
CA PRO A 33 9.08 21.30 71.47
C PRO A 33 8.52 21.85 70.14
N THR A 34 8.00 23.07 70.18
CA THR A 34 7.43 23.78 69.04
C THR A 34 8.49 24.31 68.06
N ASN A 35 8.18 24.16 66.76
CA ASN A 35 8.90 24.67 65.59
C ASN A 35 9.48 26.09 65.77
N ASN A 36 10.80 26.24 65.64
CA ASN A 36 11.47 27.37 64.97
C ASN A 36 13.00 27.27 65.07
N GLN A 37 13.66 26.75 64.03
CA GLN A 37 15.07 27.04 63.77
C GLN A 37 15.22 27.38 62.29
N ILE A 38 15.73 28.58 62.00
CA ILE A 38 16.04 29.07 60.65
C ILE A 38 17.51 28.73 60.37
N LEU A 39 17.76 28.00 59.28
CA LEU A 39 19.08 27.64 58.77
C LEU A 39 19.37 28.48 57.51
N GLU A 40 20.40 29.31 57.55
CA GLU A 40 20.94 29.96 56.34
C GLU A 40 22.19 29.23 55.85
N PHE A 41 22.29 29.09 54.53
CA PHE A 41 23.37 28.40 53.82
C PHE A 41 24.41 29.43 53.38
N TYR A 42 25.66 29.34 53.86
CA TYR A 42 26.74 30.22 53.41
C TYR A 42 28.06 29.44 53.40
N ASN A 43 28.85 29.56 52.32
CA ASN A 43 30.13 28.84 52.11
C ASN A 43 30.05 27.32 52.32
N ASN A 44 29.08 26.68 51.68
CA ASN A 44 28.90 25.23 51.66
C ASN A 44 28.59 24.55 53.00
N GLU A 45 28.23 25.30 54.06
CA GLU A 45 27.79 24.72 55.33
C GLU A 45 26.55 25.43 55.92
N TYR A 46 25.76 24.66 56.67
CA TYR A 46 24.55 25.10 57.36
C TYR A 46 24.88 25.59 58.77
N ARG A 47 24.48 26.83 59.13
CA ARG A 47 24.81 27.44 60.43
C ARG A 47 23.56 27.68 61.28
N LEU A 48 23.56 27.22 62.54
CA LEU A 48 22.54 27.55 63.55
C LEU A 48 22.89 28.86 64.26
N ILE A 49 21.98 29.85 64.29
CA ILE A 49 22.27 31.20 64.80
C ILE A 49 21.71 31.48 66.22
N SER A 50 20.87 30.61 66.81
CA SER A 50 20.49 30.77 68.23
C SER A 50 19.91 29.51 68.88
N THR A 51 20.29 29.24 70.12
CA THR A 51 19.63 28.30 71.04
C THR A 51 18.69 29.07 71.99
N PRO A 52 17.46 28.58 72.26
CA PRO A 52 16.64 29.13 73.34
C PRO A 52 17.28 28.84 74.70
N ALA A 53 17.13 29.77 75.65
CA ALA A 53 17.67 29.65 77.00
C ALA A 53 17.05 28.44 77.74
N GLY A 54 17.87 27.43 78.00
CA GLY A 54 17.47 26.20 78.70
C GLY A 54 18.29 25.00 78.23
N GLY A 55 19.62 25.09 78.32
CA GLY A 55 20.55 24.10 77.77
C GLY A 55 20.63 22.78 78.57
N VAL A 56 20.62 21.66 77.85
CA VAL A 56 21.24 20.40 78.30
C VAL A 56 22.77 20.54 78.09
N PRO A 57 23.63 20.16 79.04
CA PRO A 57 25.08 20.34 78.89
C PRO A 57 25.63 19.49 77.75
N ALA A 58 26.42 20.10 76.88
CA ALA A 58 27.22 19.39 75.89
C ALA A 58 28.25 18.51 76.61
N HIS A 59 28.32 17.23 76.25
CA HIS A 59 29.43 16.36 76.66
C HIS A 59 30.67 16.74 75.82
N ASN A 60 31.47 17.65 76.36
CA ASN A 60 32.81 17.94 75.85
C ASN A 60 33.72 16.73 76.16
N SER A 61 34.03 15.92 75.16
CA SER A 61 35.24 15.09 75.23
C SER A 61 35.75 14.71 73.84
N THR A 62 36.62 15.54 73.28
CA THR A 62 37.78 15.01 72.55
C THR A 62 38.98 15.16 73.48
N THR A 63 39.53 14.03 73.91
CA THR A 63 40.57 13.90 74.94
C THR A 63 41.82 14.74 74.68
N ASP A 64 42.28 15.50 75.68
CA ASP A 64 43.62 16.09 75.68
C ASP A 64 44.27 15.95 77.09
N LYS A 65 45.31 15.11 77.16
CA LYS A 65 46.28 15.05 78.26
C LYS A 65 47.61 15.65 77.78
N GLN A 66 47.66 16.93 77.44
CA GLN A 66 48.85 17.77 77.56
C GLN A 66 48.48 19.22 77.27
N GLY A 67 48.43 20.03 78.33
CA GLY A 67 47.94 21.40 78.28
C GLY A 67 48.64 22.28 77.24
N GLY A 68 47.83 23.03 76.50
CA GLY A 68 48.23 24.16 75.66
C GLY A 68 47.00 24.86 75.11
N THR A 69 46.87 26.16 75.39
CA THR A 69 45.80 27.03 74.89
C THR A 69 45.99 27.30 73.40
N GLU A 70 45.07 26.86 72.53
CA GLU A 70 44.93 27.43 71.19
C GLU A 70 43.50 27.91 70.93
N VAL A 71 43.45 29.19 70.54
CA VAL A 71 42.31 29.96 70.06
C VAL A 71 42.20 29.69 68.56
N GLY A 72 41.03 29.27 68.06
CA GLY A 72 40.70 29.38 66.63
C GLY A 72 40.43 28.12 65.80
N SER A 73 39.97 27.02 66.39
CA SER A 73 39.53 25.82 65.62
C SER A 73 38.01 25.66 65.66
N PRO A 74 37.32 25.31 64.55
CA PRO A 74 35.87 25.15 64.54
C PRO A 74 35.48 24.02 65.49
N GLN A 75 34.59 24.30 66.43
CA GLN A 75 33.99 23.26 67.25
C GLN A 75 33.04 22.46 66.37
N TYR A 76 33.48 21.28 65.94
CA TYR A 76 32.64 20.32 65.25
C TYR A 76 31.59 19.80 66.24
N TYR A 77 30.35 20.26 66.10
CA TYR A 77 29.23 19.68 66.82
C TYR A 77 28.89 18.34 66.16
N HIS A 78 29.36 17.24 66.73
CA HIS A 78 28.92 15.91 66.34
C HIS A 78 27.45 15.78 66.75
N LEU A 79 26.55 15.81 65.77
CA LEU A 79 25.19 15.35 65.98
C LEU A 79 25.25 13.94 66.56
N THR A 80 24.44 13.65 67.58
CA THR A 80 24.30 12.27 68.03
C THR A 80 23.80 11.44 66.84
N GLN A 81 24.21 10.17 66.73
CA GLN A 81 23.75 9.30 65.64
C GLN A 81 22.21 9.33 65.53
N ALA A 82 21.52 9.35 66.66
CA ALA A 82 20.07 9.49 66.72
C ALA A 82 19.55 10.83 66.13
N ALA A 83 20.24 11.95 66.34
CA ALA A 83 19.86 13.24 65.78
C ALA A 83 20.16 13.33 64.27
N TYR A 84 21.28 12.73 63.83
CA TYR A 84 21.60 12.58 62.41
C TYR A 84 20.56 11.72 61.70
N ASP A 85 20.23 10.55 62.26
CA ASP A 85 19.23 9.64 61.71
C ASP A 85 17.83 10.27 61.72
N TYR A 86 17.49 11.06 62.75
CA TYR A 86 16.21 11.77 62.84
C TYR A 86 16.08 12.87 61.77
N LEU A 87 17.13 13.66 61.54
CA LEU A 87 17.14 14.70 60.50
C LEU A 87 17.19 14.08 59.08
N PHE A 88 17.97 13.02 58.90
CA PHE A 88 18.04 12.29 57.63
C PHE A 88 16.71 11.62 57.27
N ASN A 89 15.99 11.08 58.27
CA ASN A 89 14.66 10.49 58.07
C ASN A 89 13.56 11.56 57.88
N GLN A 90 13.72 12.77 58.43
CA GLN A 90 12.78 13.88 58.17
C GLN A 90 12.92 14.46 56.75
N ASP A 91 14.11 14.40 56.14
CA ASP A 91 14.31 14.88 54.76
C ASP A 91 13.86 13.85 53.70
N GLN A 92 13.31 12.70 54.13
CA GLN A 92 12.62 11.71 53.28
C GLN A 92 11.11 12.01 53.12
N ALA A 93 10.58 13.07 53.74
CA ALA A 93 9.15 13.38 53.72
C ALA A 93 8.76 14.35 52.59
N VAL A 94 7.63 14.07 51.95
CA VAL A 94 6.93 14.97 51.02
C VAL A 94 6.56 16.27 51.75
N LYS A 95 7.28 17.37 51.48
CA LYS A 95 7.00 18.70 52.07
C LYS A 95 5.85 19.34 51.31
N THR A 96 4.65 19.43 51.92
CA THR A 96 3.48 20.04 51.26
C THR A 96 2.82 21.07 52.15
N THR A 97 2.56 22.25 51.59
CA THR A 97 1.70 23.29 52.19
C THR A 97 0.24 23.19 51.72
N ASP A 98 -0.10 22.26 50.81
CA ASP A 98 -1.45 21.73 50.51
C ASP A 98 -1.35 20.41 49.71
N SER A 99 -2.41 19.60 49.71
CA SER A 99 -2.42 18.12 49.60
C SER A 99 -1.67 17.45 48.44
N PRO A 100 -1.08 16.27 48.73
CA PRO A 100 -1.31 15.09 47.92
C PRO A 100 -1.99 13.98 48.73
N THR A 101 -3.22 13.64 48.36
CA THR A 101 -3.91 12.43 48.82
C THR A 101 -3.70 11.32 47.79
N PHE A 102 -2.98 10.26 48.16
CA PHE A 102 -2.84 9.04 47.34
C PHE A 102 -3.84 8.00 47.85
N ALA A 103 -4.94 7.79 47.13
CA ALA A 103 -5.82 6.66 47.37
C ALA A 103 -5.26 5.44 46.61
N ASN A 104 -4.94 4.37 47.34
CA ASN A 104 -4.55 3.05 46.80
C ASN A 104 -3.22 2.98 46.01
N ALA A 105 -2.46 4.07 45.86
CA ALA A 105 -1.17 4.05 45.15
C ALA A 105 0.02 3.84 46.10
N ASN A 106 0.77 2.75 45.94
CA ASN A 106 2.01 2.49 46.69
C ASN A 106 3.23 2.64 45.78
N ILE A 107 4.16 3.54 46.11
CA ILE A 107 5.47 3.64 45.46
C ILE A 107 6.46 2.75 46.23
N THR A 108 6.95 1.68 45.61
CA THR A 108 7.82 0.69 46.27
C THR A 108 9.20 0.58 45.62
N THR A 109 10.21 0.29 46.45
CA THR A 109 11.59 0.00 46.01
C THR A 109 11.84 -1.48 45.76
N LEU A 110 10.86 -2.35 46.03
CA LEU A 110 10.97 -3.78 45.80
C LEU A 110 11.12 -4.04 44.30
N LEU A 111 12.26 -4.60 43.88
CA LEU A 111 12.43 -5.18 42.56
C LEU A 111 11.41 -6.32 42.43
N LYS A 112 10.32 -6.08 41.69
CA LYS A 112 9.38 -7.17 41.36
C LYS A 112 9.98 -8.05 40.27
N LEU A 113 10.78 -9.04 40.68
CA LEU A 113 11.09 -10.21 39.86
C LEU A 113 9.89 -11.18 39.92
N GLY A 114 8.94 -11.00 39.02
CA GLY A 114 8.22 -12.10 38.36
C GLY A 114 7.23 -13.00 39.11
N THR A 115 6.98 -12.89 40.42
CA THR A 115 6.09 -13.88 41.09
C THR A 115 5.19 -13.40 42.24
N GLU A 116 5.31 -12.15 42.69
CA GLU A 116 4.43 -11.60 43.73
C GLU A 116 3.07 -11.22 43.15
N ALA A 117 1.97 -11.62 43.80
CA ALA A 117 0.61 -11.28 43.34
C ALA A 117 0.45 -9.76 43.19
N ALA A 118 0.18 -9.30 41.97
CA ALA A 118 -0.02 -7.89 41.66
C ALA A 118 -1.18 -7.34 42.52
N THR A 119 -0.89 -6.37 43.37
CA THR A 119 -1.92 -5.66 44.15
C THR A 119 -2.18 -4.36 43.42
N GLU A 120 -3.44 -4.12 43.05
CA GLU A 120 -3.86 -2.95 42.28
C GLU A 120 -3.24 -1.65 42.82
N GLY A 121 -2.72 -0.81 41.93
CA GLY A 121 -2.23 0.53 42.28
C GLY A 121 -0.79 0.59 42.77
N ASN A 122 -0.06 -0.52 42.86
CA ASN A 122 1.38 -0.44 43.11
C ASN A 122 2.12 0.08 41.88
N VAL A 123 3.11 0.93 42.12
CA VAL A 123 3.99 1.51 41.11
C VAL A 123 5.45 1.28 41.49
N ALA A 124 6.25 0.72 40.59
CA ALA A 124 7.67 0.43 40.85
C ALA A 124 8.53 0.64 39.60
N TRP A 125 9.81 0.99 39.79
CA TRP A 125 10.78 1.04 38.70
C TRP A 125 11.27 -0.37 38.35
N ASN A 126 11.06 -0.79 37.10
CA ASN A 126 11.55 -2.03 36.55
C ASN A 126 12.92 -1.81 35.89
N SER A 127 13.97 -2.30 36.54
CA SER A 127 15.34 -2.16 36.06
C SER A 127 15.70 -3.10 34.89
N LEU A 128 14.91 -4.14 34.63
CA LEU A 128 15.10 -5.06 33.50
C LEU A 128 14.50 -4.47 32.23
N GLU A 129 13.22 -4.07 32.30
CA GLU A 129 12.48 -3.49 31.16
C GLU A 129 12.73 -1.98 31.03
N LYS A 130 13.45 -1.34 31.96
CA LYS A 130 13.79 0.10 31.96
C LYS A 130 12.56 1.01 31.90
N THR A 131 11.53 0.65 32.65
CA THR A 131 10.26 1.38 32.68
C THR A 131 9.64 1.39 34.08
N ILE A 132 8.57 2.17 34.24
CA ILE A 132 7.69 2.12 35.40
C ILE A 132 6.66 1.01 35.15
N ASP A 133 6.54 0.11 36.12
CA ASP A 133 5.51 -0.92 36.18
C ASP A 133 4.33 -0.43 37.03
N ILE A 134 3.10 -0.63 36.54
CA ILE A 134 1.86 -0.37 37.27
C ILE A 134 1.05 -1.67 37.38
N ASP A 135 0.77 -2.11 38.60
CA ASP A 135 -0.08 -3.28 38.86
C ASP A 135 -1.55 -2.94 38.57
N THR A 136 -2.15 -3.63 37.60
CA THR A 136 -3.56 -3.39 37.19
C THR A 136 -4.59 -4.08 38.09
N GLY A 137 -4.17 -5.00 38.96
CA GLY A 137 -5.05 -5.79 39.83
C GLY A 137 -5.82 -6.94 39.14
N VAL A 138 -5.81 -6.99 37.81
CA VAL A 138 -6.51 -8.04 37.02
C VAL A 138 -5.57 -9.07 36.39
N GLY A 139 -4.25 -8.92 36.59
CA GLY A 139 -3.24 -9.90 36.21
C GLY A 139 -2.02 -9.26 35.54
N PRO A 140 -2.13 -8.76 34.29
CA PRO A 140 -1.03 -8.12 33.59
C PRO A 140 -0.53 -6.84 34.27
N VAL A 141 0.79 -6.62 34.24
CA VAL A 141 1.43 -5.41 34.76
C VAL A 141 1.68 -4.46 33.60
N LEU A 142 1.21 -3.21 33.70
CA LEU A 142 1.40 -2.21 32.66
C LEU A 142 2.83 -1.66 32.70
N GLN A 143 3.57 -1.87 31.62
CA GLN A 143 4.89 -1.31 31.38
C GLN A 143 4.76 0.06 30.69
N VAL A 144 4.84 1.13 31.48
CA VAL A 144 4.49 2.50 31.03
C VAL A 144 5.35 2.91 29.84
N GLY A 145 4.72 3.38 28.76
CA GLY A 145 5.43 3.82 27.56
C GLY A 145 5.95 2.69 26.65
N GLN A 146 5.81 1.43 27.04
CA GLN A 146 6.14 0.28 26.20
C GLN A 146 4.89 -0.47 25.72
N GLU A 147 3.81 -0.44 26.51
CA GLU A 147 2.56 -1.14 26.22
C GLU A 147 1.34 -0.22 26.37
N PHE A 148 0.26 -0.53 25.65
CA PHE A 148 -0.98 0.23 25.70
C PHE A 148 -2.18 -0.69 25.91
N TYR A 149 -2.74 -0.72 27.13
CA TYR A 149 -3.88 -1.55 27.47
C TYR A 149 -5.21 -0.84 27.28
N ILE A 150 -6.20 -1.61 26.83
CA ILE A 150 -7.60 -1.23 26.72
C ILE A 150 -8.40 -2.23 27.56
N LEU A 151 -9.29 -1.72 28.40
CA LEU A 151 -10.24 -2.54 29.15
C LEU A 151 -11.35 -3.02 28.22
N ILE A 152 -11.61 -4.33 28.21
CA ILE A 152 -12.62 -4.97 27.37
C ILE A 152 -13.48 -5.94 28.19
N TYR A 153 -14.66 -6.28 27.67
CA TYR A 153 -15.57 -7.25 28.27
C TYR A 153 -15.83 -8.42 27.33
N ASN A 154 -15.71 -9.65 27.86
CA ASN A 154 -16.10 -10.86 27.15
C ASN A 154 -17.59 -11.13 27.33
N ASP A 155 -18.40 -10.76 26.33
CA ASP A 155 -19.85 -10.96 26.34
C ASP A 155 -20.30 -12.35 25.87
N THR A 156 -19.37 -13.28 25.72
CA THR A 156 -19.64 -14.65 25.28
C THR A 156 -19.75 -15.65 26.43
N VAL A 157 -20.04 -16.90 26.09
CA VAL A 157 -20.13 -18.04 27.01
C VAL A 157 -18.82 -18.83 27.14
N SER A 158 -17.79 -18.44 26.39
CA SER A 158 -16.48 -19.11 26.33
C SER A 158 -15.36 -18.15 26.70
N GLN A 159 -14.24 -18.68 27.20
CA GLN A 159 -13.05 -17.89 27.46
C GLN A 159 -12.41 -17.40 26.14
N TYR A 160 -11.83 -16.20 26.16
CA TYR A 160 -10.81 -15.78 25.20
C TYR A 160 -9.43 -16.04 25.79
N ASP A 161 -8.57 -16.74 25.05
CA ASP A 161 -7.24 -17.09 25.53
C ASP A 161 -6.24 -15.93 25.35
N ASN A 162 -5.19 -15.93 26.17
CA ASN A 162 -4.08 -14.99 26.03
C ASN A 162 -3.47 -15.09 24.61
N GLY A 163 -3.24 -13.95 23.97
CA GLY A 163 -2.78 -13.86 22.59
C GLY A 163 -3.89 -13.91 21.54
N ALA A 164 -5.15 -14.14 21.92
CA ALA A 164 -6.26 -14.14 20.97
C ALA A 164 -6.43 -12.75 20.32
N VAL A 165 -6.59 -12.73 19.00
CA VAL A 165 -6.82 -11.53 18.22
C VAL A 165 -8.30 -11.17 18.21
N LEU A 166 -8.59 -9.94 18.62
CA LEU A 166 -9.92 -9.44 18.91
C LEU A 166 -10.20 -8.16 18.11
N ARG A 167 -11.48 -7.91 17.86
CA ARG A 167 -11.99 -6.64 17.33
C ARG A 167 -13.17 -6.14 18.18
N PRO A 168 -13.40 -4.82 18.27
CA PRO A 168 -14.58 -4.27 18.93
C PRO A 168 -15.87 -4.71 18.23
N LYS A 169 -16.87 -5.07 19.03
CA LYS A 169 -18.20 -5.50 18.58
C LYS A 169 -19.29 -4.51 19.00
N ALA A 170 -19.34 -4.18 20.29
CA ALA A 170 -20.29 -3.23 20.86
C ALA A 170 -19.75 -2.66 22.18
N ALA A 171 -20.61 -2.19 23.06
CA ALA A 171 -20.29 -1.86 24.45
C ALA A 171 -21.41 -2.36 25.37
N THR A 172 -21.07 -2.67 26.62
CA THR A 172 -22.02 -3.08 27.65
C THR A 172 -21.73 -2.37 28.97
N ASP A 173 -22.75 -2.20 29.80
CA ASP A 173 -22.58 -1.84 31.20
C ASP A 173 -22.04 -3.06 31.96
N VAL A 174 -20.90 -2.91 32.64
CA VAL A 174 -20.32 -3.94 33.51
C VAL A 174 -20.63 -3.70 34.99
N GLY A 175 -21.56 -2.78 35.28
CA GLY A 175 -21.97 -2.39 36.62
C GLY A 175 -21.51 -0.98 36.96
N GLY A 176 -22.32 -0.28 37.77
CA GLY A 176 -22.00 1.07 38.24
C GLY A 176 -22.07 2.16 37.16
N GLY A 177 -22.66 1.88 35.99
CA GLY A 177 -22.71 2.82 34.85
C GLY A 177 -21.42 2.84 34.03
N GLN A 178 -20.50 1.89 34.25
CA GLN A 178 -19.26 1.79 33.50
C GLN A 178 -19.51 1.07 32.17
N MET A 179 -19.47 1.82 31.07
CA MET A 179 -19.54 1.26 29.72
C MET A 179 -18.17 0.73 29.29
N VAL A 180 -18.10 -0.55 28.93
CA VAL A 180 -16.88 -1.22 28.47
C VAL A 180 -17.13 -1.82 27.08
N PRO A 181 -16.18 -1.68 26.13
CA PRO A 181 -16.29 -2.32 24.82
C PRO A 181 -16.41 -3.85 24.94
N THR A 182 -17.38 -4.44 24.24
CA THR A 182 -17.43 -5.88 23.99
C THR A 182 -16.71 -6.22 22.69
N VAL A 183 -16.26 -7.46 22.58
CA VAL A 183 -15.31 -7.87 21.55
C VAL A 183 -15.72 -9.19 20.90
N GLU A 184 -15.18 -9.46 19.73
CA GLU A 184 -15.29 -10.74 19.05
C GLU A 184 -13.94 -11.15 18.45
N LEU A 185 -13.79 -12.43 18.10
CA LEU A 185 -12.58 -12.95 17.47
C LEU A 185 -12.45 -12.39 16.05
N ALA A 186 -11.29 -11.79 15.74
CA ALA A 186 -10.99 -11.33 14.39
C ALA A 186 -10.59 -12.50 13.49
N LYS A 187 -10.83 -12.37 12.18
CA LYS A 187 -10.41 -13.37 11.18
C LYS A 187 -10.12 -12.71 9.85
N ALA A 188 -9.11 -13.18 9.13
CA ALA A 188 -8.66 -12.56 7.87
C ALA A 188 -9.44 -13.02 6.62
N ASP A 189 -10.58 -13.68 6.75
CA ASP A 189 -11.32 -14.27 5.63
C ASP A 189 -12.31 -13.31 4.94
N VAL A 190 -12.91 -12.39 5.69
CA VAL A 190 -13.84 -11.39 5.16
C VAL A 190 -13.52 -10.01 5.73
N PHE A 191 -13.76 -8.95 4.95
CA PHE A 191 -13.41 -7.58 5.37
C PHE A 191 -14.05 -7.21 6.71
N SER A 192 -15.32 -7.58 6.91
CA SER A 192 -16.07 -7.27 8.12
C SER A 192 -15.54 -7.96 9.39
N SER A 193 -14.70 -8.99 9.28
CA SER A 193 -14.09 -9.67 10.45
C SER A 193 -12.68 -9.18 10.76
N CYS A 194 -12.08 -8.33 9.90
CA CYS A 194 -10.74 -7.80 10.09
C CYS A 194 -10.61 -6.27 9.89
N GLU A 195 -11.71 -5.56 9.64
CA GLU A 195 -11.70 -4.09 9.53
C GLU A 195 -11.56 -3.39 10.89
N GLY A 196 -11.01 -2.17 10.85
CA GLY A 196 -10.99 -1.25 11.97
C GLY A 196 -9.88 -1.53 12.99
N THR A 197 -10.18 -1.30 14.27
CA THR A 197 -9.22 -1.52 15.36
C THR A 197 -9.10 -3.01 15.64
N ILE A 198 -7.89 -3.54 15.50
CA ILE A 198 -7.55 -4.87 15.99
C ILE A 198 -6.85 -4.72 17.35
N MET A 199 -7.02 -5.68 18.24
CA MET A 199 -6.35 -5.72 19.53
C MET A 199 -6.10 -7.16 19.94
N ILE A 200 -5.18 -7.39 20.87
CA ILE A 200 -4.74 -8.74 21.22
C ILE A 200 -4.86 -8.91 22.73
N ALA A 201 -5.55 -9.98 23.15
CA ALA A 201 -5.75 -10.30 24.56
C ALA A 201 -4.38 -10.50 25.25
N THR A 202 -4.16 -9.85 26.39
CA THR A 202 -2.91 -9.94 27.17
C THR A 202 -3.00 -10.96 28.31
N MET A 203 -4.16 -11.61 28.44
CA MET A 203 -4.49 -12.56 29.49
C MET A 203 -5.62 -13.47 29.02
N ASN A 204 -5.85 -14.56 29.74
CA ASN A 204 -7.07 -15.35 29.60
C ASN A 204 -8.25 -14.55 30.17
N ILE A 205 -9.31 -14.37 29.39
CA ILE A 205 -10.51 -13.60 29.76
C ILE A 205 -11.70 -14.55 29.80
N PRO A 206 -12.11 -15.03 30.98
CA PRO A 206 -13.27 -15.90 31.15
C PRO A 206 -14.56 -15.30 30.57
N ALA A 207 -15.57 -16.15 30.40
CA ALA A 207 -16.89 -15.75 29.97
C ALA A 207 -17.52 -14.75 30.95
N SER A 208 -18.16 -13.70 30.44
CA SER A 208 -18.85 -12.66 31.24
C SER A 208 -17.95 -11.93 32.25
N THR A 209 -16.66 -11.75 31.93
CA THR A 209 -15.72 -10.98 32.77
C THR A 209 -15.02 -9.89 31.97
N VAL A 210 -14.50 -8.89 32.69
CA VAL A 210 -13.59 -7.88 32.13
C VAL A 210 -12.17 -8.44 32.00
N GLY A 211 -11.42 -7.92 31.04
CA GLY A 211 -10.01 -8.24 30.83
C GLY A 211 -9.29 -7.13 30.09
N LEU A 212 -8.01 -7.36 29.81
CA LEU A 212 -7.14 -6.40 29.12
C LEU A 212 -6.75 -6.91 27.74
N ALA A 213 -6.77 -6.02 26.76
CA ALA A 213 -6.24 -6.23 25.43
C ALA A 213 -5.32 -5.07 25.05
N SER A 214 -4.39 -5.31 24.13
CA SER A 214 -3.41 -4.31 23.70
C SER A 214 -3.41 -4.12 22.19
N THR A 215 -3.20 -2.88 21.76
CA THR A 215 -3.01 -2.52 20.35
C THR A 215 -1.54 -2.28 20.00
N LYS A 216 -0.69 -2.07 21.02
CA LYS A 216 0.75 -1.80 20.87
C LYS A 216 1.53 -2.29 22.08
N GLY A 217 2.72 -2.81 21.82
CA GLY A 217 3.65 -3.25 22.85
C GLY A 217 3.89 -4.75 22.83
N ARG A 218 4.46 -5.29 23.91
CA ARG A 218 4.84 -6.70 23.99
C ARG A 218 3.70 -7.51 24.59
N ILE A 219 3.44 -8.68 24.02
CA ILE A 219 2.49 -9.65 24.57
C ILE A 219 3.28 -10.91 24.86
N ARG A 220 3.03 -11.54 26.01
CA ARG A 220 3.85 -12.64 26.54
C ARG A 220 2.97 -13.77 27.05
N GLY A 221 3.53 -14.97 27.10
CA GLY A 221 2.94 -16.11 27.80
C GLY A 221 1.75 -16.78 27.08
N PHE A 222 1.67 -16.65 25.75
CA PHE A 222 0.70 -17.35 24.91
C PHE A 222 1.36 -18.51 24.15
N THR A 223 0.55 -19.43 23.61
CA THR A 223 1.03 -20.60 22.87
C THR A 223 0.46 -20.60 21.45
N HIS A 224 1.02 -19.78 20.55
CA HIS A 224 0.58 -19.66 19.14
C HIS A 224 1.60 -20.24 18.14
N GLY A 225 2.63 -20.95 18.61
CA GLY A 225 3.62 -21.61 17.73
C GLY A 225 4.39 -20.64 16.82
N LEU A 226 4.54 -19.37 17.23
CA LEU A 226 5.24 -18.37 16.44
C LEU A 226 6.73 -18.72 16.32
N THR A 227 7.31 -18.44 15.15
CA THR A 227 8.74 -18.62 14.90
C THR A 227 9.47 -17.30 15.12
N PRO A 228 10.46 -17.23 16.03
CA PRO A 228 11.21 -16.00 16.30
C PRO A 228 11.80 -15.39 15.03
N GLY A 229 11.68 -14.07 14.89
CA GLY A 229 12.20 -13.31 13.74
C GLY A 229 11.27 -13.25 12.52
N LEU A 230 10.16 -14.01 12.50
CA LEU A 230 9.14 -13.89 11.46
C LEU A 230 8.02 -12.93 11.86
N ASP A 231 7.38 -12.37 10.85
CA ASP A 231 6.18 -11.56 11.00
C ASP A 231 4.98 -12.42 11.45
N ALA A 232 4.08 -11.80 12.22
CA ALA A 232 2.83 -12.41 12.67
C ALA A 232 1.64 -11.71 12.00
N TYR A 233 0.82 -12.52 11.35
CA TYR A 233 -0.38 -12.12 10.61
C TYR A 233 -1.64 -12.64 11.30
N LEU A 234 -2.77 -11.98 11.07
CA LEU A 234 -4.08 -12.50 11.42
C LEU A 234 -4.39 -13.78 10.62
N SER A 235 -4.83 -14.85 11.28
CA SER A 235 -5.19 -16.09 10.61
C SER A 235 -6.47 -15.96 9.78
N ALA A 236 -6.42 -16.51 8.56
CA ALA A 236 -7.58 -16.64 7.69
C ALA A 236 -8.35 -17.96 7.90
N THR A 237 -7.77 -18.94 8.60
CA THR A 237 -8.38 -20.27 8.80
C THR A 237 -9.10 -20.38 10.14
N THR A 238 -8.50 -19.83 11.20
CA THR A 238 -9.01 -19.92 12.57
C THR A 238 -9.19 -18.53 13.15
N ALA A 239 -10.40 -18.20 13.60
CA ALA A 239 -10.68 -16.91 14.19
C ALA A 239 -9.90 -16.74 15.51
N GLY A 240 -9.35 -15.55 15.72
CA GLY A 240 -8.58 -15.22 16.93
C GLY A 240 -7.12 -15.66 16.92
N GLU A 241 -6.68 -16.43 15.92
CA GLU A 241 -5.32 -16.97 15.90
C GLU A 241 -4.34 -16.08 15.12
N LEU A 242 -3.07 -16.16 15.54
CA LEU A 242 -1.93 -15.62 14.82
C LEU A 242 -1.28 -16.70 13.94
N THR A 243 -0.72 -16.30 12.81
CA THR A 243 0.06 -17.18 11.93
C THR A 243 1.32 -16.48 11.44
N THR A 244 2.40 -17.23 11.23
CA THR A 244 3.62 -16.73 10.56
C THR A 244 3.54 -16.85 9.04
N THR A 245 2.52 -17.52 8.51
CA THR A 245 2.29 -17.64 7.07
C THR A 245 1.39 -16.49 6.62
N ARG A 246 1.90 -15.66 5.71
CA ARG A 246 1.17 -14.57 5.06
C ARG A 246 -0.14 -15.11 4.43
N PRO A 247 -1.33 -14.59 4.80
CA PRO A 247 -2.59 -15.00 4.17
C PRO A 247 -2.55 -14.76 2.66
N ALA A 248 -2.88 -15.79 1.87
CA ALA A 248 -2.97 -15.67 0.42
C ALA A 248 -4.33 -15.10 0.00
N PHE A 249 -4.35 -14.37 -1.11
CA PHE A 249 -5.58 -13.91 -1.76
C PHE A 249 -6.55 -15.09 -1.98
N PRO A 250 -7.86 -14.94 -1.69
CA PRO A 250 -8.62 -13.71 -1.44
C PRO A 250 -8.64 -13.21 0.01
N ASN A 251 -7.89 -13.83 0.92
CA ASN A 251 -7.87 -13.44 2.33
C ASN A 251 -7.06 -12.14 2.53
N TYR A 252 -7.35 -11.44 3.61
CA TYR A 252 -6.75 -10.15 3.93
C TYR A 252 -5.42 -10.33 4.67
N GLU A 253 -4.36 -9.80 4.08
CA GLU A 253 -3.08 -9.72 4.77
C GLU A 253 -3.12 -8.61 5.83
N ILE A 254 -3.33 -8.99 7.10
CA ILE A 254 -3.26 -8.06 8.22
C ILE A 254 -2.05 -8.41 9.08
N LYS A 255 -0.97 -7.64 8.90
CA LYS A 255 0.24 -7.75 9.73
C LYS A 255 0.03 -7.09 11.09
N LEU A 256 0.16 -7.88 12.16
CA LEU A 256 -0.10 -7.44 13.54
C LEU A 256 1.18 -7.18 14.33
N GLY A 257 2.31 -7.73 13.88
CA GLY A 257 3.57 -7.62 14.61
C GLY A 257 4.66 -8.57 14.11
N ALA A 258 5.66 -8.80 14.96
CA ALA A 258 6.73 -9.77 14.73
C ALA A 258 7.07 -10.53 16.01
N ALA A 259 7.36 -11.82 15.86
CA ALA A 259 7.66 -12.72 16.96
C ALA A 259 9.08 -12.51 17.50
N ILE A 260 9.22 -12.33 18.81
CA ILE A 260 10.52 -12.24 19.51
C ILE A 260 10.94 -13.62 20.02
N SER A 261 9.97 -14.41 20.48
CA SER A 261 10.16 -15.78 20.94
C SER A 261 8.96 -16.64 20.52
N THR A 262 8.94 -17.91 20.92
CA THR A 262 7.79 -18.80 20.68
C THR A 262 6.55 -18.42 21.50
N THR A 263 6.71 -17.59 22.53
CA THR A 263 5.63 -17.19 23.47
C THR A 263 5.54 -15.67 23.65
N GLU A 264 6.25 -14.91 22.81
CA GLU A 264 6.31 -13.44 22.88
C GLU A 264 6.40 -12.82 21.49
N PHE A 265 5.64 -11.75 21.27
CA PHE A 265 5.72 -10.94 20.06
C PHE A 265 5.48 -9.45 20.36
N ILE A 266 5.95 -8.58 19.47
CA ILE A 266 5.67 -7.15 19.52
C ILE A 266 4.47 -6.86 18.65
N VAL A 267 3.40 -6.34 19.26
CA VAL A 267 2.26 -5.76 18.55
C VAL A 267 2.69 -4.40 18.03
N SER A 268 2.75 -4.28 16.72
CA SER A 268 2.98 -3.03 16.01
C SER A 268 2.14 -3.09 14.74
N GLN A 269 0.85 -2.85 14.91
CA GLN A 269 -0.10 -2.91 13.81
C GLN A 269 0.28 -1.88 12.76
N SER A 270 0.63 -2.36 11.58
CA SER A 270 0.75 -1.54 10.37
C SER A 270 -0.37 -1.98 9.44
N THR A 271 -1.60 -1.51 9.69
CA THR A 271 -2.70 -1.71 8.75
C THR A 271 -2.54 -0.69 7.62
N ARG A 272 -1.68 -0.99 6.64
CA ARG A 272 -1.59 -0.17 5.43
C ARG A 272 -2.54 -0.74 4.39
N ILE A 273 -3.37 0.13 3.81
CA ILE A 273 -4.21 -0.20 2.63
C ILE A 273 -3.36 -0.72 1.45
N SER A 274 -2.03 -0.50 1.50
CA SER A 274 -1.06 -1.06 0.55
C SER A 274 -1.25 -2.55 0.31
N ASP A 275 -1.59 -3.33 1.35
CA ASP A 275 -1.55 -4.79 1.26
C ASP A 275 -2.71 -5.32 0.40
N THR A 276 -3.82 -4.57 0.32
CA THR A 276 -4.93 -4.90 -0.59
C THR A 276 -4.64 -4.53 -2.05
N VAL A 277 -3.90 -3.43 -2.29
CA VAL A 277 -3.57 -2.98 -3.65
C VAL A 277 -2.29 -3.61 -4.21
N ASN A 278 -1.43 -4.19 -3.37
CA ASN A 278 -0.18 -4.82 -3.79
C ASN A 278 -0.41 -5.96 -4.80
N ASN A 279 -1.49 -6.72 -4.64
CA ASN A 279 -1.83 -7.80 -5.58
C ASN A 279 -2.09 -7.31 -7.01
N ALA A 280 -2.50 -6.05 -7.19
CA ALA A 280 -2.69 -5.47 -8.52
C ALA A 280 -1.36 -5.31 -9.29
N TRP A 281 -0.24 -5.34 -8.58
CA TRP A 281 1.11 -5.15 -9.09
C TRP A 281 1.94 -6.44 -9.10
N ASN A 282 1.32 -7.60 -8.84
CA ASN A 282 2.01 -8.88 -8.94
C ASN A 282 2.45 -9.13 -10.40
N GLY A 283 3.69 -9.54 -10.59
CA GLY A 283 4.26 -9.79 -11.91
C GLY A 283 4.81 -8.54 -12.60
N CYS A 284 5.16 -7.50 -11.85
CA CYS A 284 5.79 -6.30 -12.39
C CYS A 284 7.06 -5.88 -11.64
N PHE A 285 7.75 -4.87 -12.18
CA PHE A 285 8.82 -4.16 -11.48
C PHE A 285 8.31 -2.85 -10.89
N ARG A 286 8.98 -2.36 -9.85
CA ARG A 286 8.75 -1.01 -9.36
C ARG A 286 9.36 0.03 -10.31
N GLU A 287 10.55 -0.26 -10.81
CA GLU A 287 11.34 0.60 -11.69
C GLU A 287 11.16 0.26 -13.17
N SER A 288 11.41 1.23 -14.05
CA SER A 288 11.53 0.99 -15.48
C SER A 288 12.83 0.25 -15.81
N PHE A 289 12.81 -0.61 -16.82
CA PHE A 289 13.98 -1.37 -17.26
C PHE A 289 14.25 -1.31 -18.78
N ASP A 290 15.52 -1.50 -19.12
CA ASP A 290 16.04 -1.70 -20.46
C ASP A 290 16.46 -3.17 -20.62
N PHE A 291 15.79 -3.89 -21.51
CA PHE A 291 16.27 -5.19 -21.98
C PHE A 291 16.99 -5.02 -23.33
N ARG A 292 18.26 -5.45 -23.37
CA ARG A 292 19.14 -5.32 -24.54
C ARG A 292 19.65 -6.68 -24.99
N ILE A 293 19.87 -6.84 -26.30
CA ILE A 293 20.42 -8.04 -26.88
C ILE A 293 21.79 -7.70 -27.46
N THR A 294 22.78 -8.52 -27.14
CA THR A 294 24.13 -8.43 -27.69
C THR A 294 24.54 -9.78 -28.27
N GLU A 295 25.28 -9.77 -29.37
CA GLU A 295 25.92 -10.97 -29.91
C GLU A 295 27.43 -10.82 -29.85
N SER A 296 28.11 -11.90 -29.48
CA SER A 296 29.56 -11.99 -29.50
C SER A 296 30.01 -13.41 -29.75
N GLY A 297 30.61 -13.66 -30.92
CA GLY A 297 31.27 -14.93 -31.23
C GLY A 297 30.29 -16.11 -31.39
N GLY A 298 29.07 -15.85 -31.82
CA GLY A 298 27.98 -16.82 -31.96
C GLY A 298 27.07 -16.91 -30.72
N THR A 299 27.45 -16.30 -29.60
CA THR A 299 26.64 -16.28 -28.38
C THR A 299 25.73 -15.05 -28.39
N VAL A 300 24.42 -15.28 -28.24
CA VAL A 300 23.43 -14.21 -28.13
C VAL A 300 23.00 -14.09 -26.67
N THR A 301 23.29 -12.95 -26.07
CA THR A 301 22.98 -12.65 -24.66
C THR A 301 21.91 -11.57 -24.58
N GLY A 302 20.88 -11.83 -23.79
CA GLY A 302 19.94 -10.80 -23.33
C GLY A 302 20.38 -10.26 -21.97
N THR A 303 20.34 -8.95 -21.78
CA THR A 303 20.72 -8.28 -20.54
C THR A 303 19.60 -7.33 -20.10
N VAL A 304 19.19 -7.42 -18.84
CA VAL A 304 18.28 -6.47 -18.21
C VAL A 304 19.05 -5.53 -17.27
N THR A 305 18.76 -4.25 -17.38
CA THR A 305 19.30 -3.19 -16.51
C THR A 305 18.22 -2.16 -16.22
N PRO A 306 18.21 -1.52 -15.04
CA PRO A 306 17.29 -0.43 -14.75
C PRO A 306 17.55 0.77 -15.68
N SER A 307 16.50 1.37 -16.21
CA SER A 307 16.60 2.48 -17.17
C SER A 307 17.17 3.77 -16.54
N ASN A 308 17.14 3.89 -15.22
CA ASN A 308 17.61 5.06 -14.47
C ASN A 308 19.02 4.93 -13.88
N GLY A 309 19.72 3.81 -14.13
CA GLY A 309 21.08 3.58 -13.64
C GLY A 309 21.19 3.31 -12.14
N HIS A 310 20.10 2.94 -11.47
CA HIS A 310 20.20 2.30 -10.15
C HIS A 310 20.96 0.97 -10.24
N PRO A 311 21.53 0.45 -9.13
CA PRO A 311 22.27 -0.81 -9.17
C PRO A 311 21.35 -2.02 -9.36
N ASP A 312 20.15 -2.00 -8.77
CA ASP A 312 19.24 -3.14 -8.68
C ASP A 312 17.79 -2.75 -8.98
N MET A 313 16.94 -3.75 -9.21
CA MET A 313 15.50 -3.57 -9.46
C MET A 313 14.64 -4.30 -8.43
N THR A 314 13.48 -3.74 -8.09
CA THR A 314 12.53 -4.33 -7.14
C THR A 314 11.47 -5.14 -7.90
N MET A 315 11.50 -6.45 -7.74
CA MET A 315 10.49 -7.39 -8.23
C MET A 315 9.28 -7.44 -7.30
N MET A 316 8.08 -7.51 -7.87
CA MET A 316 6.83 -7.62 -7.11
C MET A 316 6.09 -8.90 -7.45
N PHE A 317 5.83 -9.69 -6.42
CA PHE A 317 5.15 -10.98 -6.50
C PHE A 317 4.14 -11.16 -5.36
N SER A 318 3.31 -12.18 -5.46
CA SER A 318 2.33 -12.57 -4.43
C SER A 318 2.96 -12.95 -3.09
N ASP A 319 4.23 -13.32 -3.05
CA ASP A 319 5.00 -13.61 -1.83
C ASP A 319 5.78 -12.41 -1.27
N GLY A 320 5.82 -11.28 -1.99
CA GLY A 320 6.39 -10.03 -1.49
C GLY A 320 7.27 -9.31 -2.52
N PHE A 321 8.15 -8.45 -2.00
CA PHE A 321 9.15 -7.75 -2.80
C PHE A 321 10.49 -8.47 -2.69
N GLU A 322 11.18 -8.61 -3.82
CA GLU A 322 12.51 -9.22 -3.91
C GLU A 322 13.40 -8.34 -4.78
N MET A 323 14.69 -8.22 -4.45
CA MET A 323 15.62 -7.45 -5.26
C MET A 323 16.23 -8.35 -6.35
N LEU A 324 16.17 -7.90 -7.60
CA LEU A 324 16.96 -8.46 -8.67
C LEU A 324 18.28 -7.70 -8.75
N ASP A 325 19.38 -8.40 -8.48
CA ASP A 325 20.74 -7.88 -8.66
C ASP A 325 21.00 -7.60 -10.14
N THR A 326 21.33 -6.35 -10.47
CA THR A 326 21.68 -5.94 -11.83
C THR A 326 23.02 -5.21 -11.93
N ASP A 327 23.94 -5.43 -10.97
CA ASP A 327 25.30 -4.88 -11.00
C ASP A 327 26.38 -6.00 -10.98
N PRO A 328 26.85 -6.49 -12.15
CA PRO A 328 26.52 -6.04 -13.50
C PRO A 328 25.16 -6.59 -14.00
N GLY A 329 24.61 -5.98 -15.07
CA GLY A 329 23.26 -6.26 -15.57
C GLY A 329 22.92 -7.76 -15.67
N ALA A 330 21.74 -8.15 -15.19
CA ALA A 330 21.34 -9.55 -15.15
C ALA A 330 21.15 -10.11 -16.57
N THR A 331 21.73 -11.28 -16.82
CA THR A 331 21.82 -11.85 -18.17
C THR A 331 21.06 -13.16 -18.34
N VAL A 332 20.60 -13.42 -19.56
CA VAL A 332 20.05 -14.70 -20.00
C VAL A 332 20.66 -15.10 -21.34
N ASP A 333 21.02 -16.37 -21.50
CA ASP A 333 21.51 -16.92 -22.77
C ASP A 333 20.33 -17.22 -23.70
N LEU A 334 20.35 -16.61 -24.89
CA LEU A 334 19.33 -16.74 -25.93
C LEU A 334 19.81 -17.57 -27.12
N THR A 335 21.06 -18.04 -27.10
CA THR A 335 21.74 -18.67 -28.25
C THR A 335 20.97 -19.88 -28.78
N SER A 336 20.48 -20.74 -27.87
CA SER A 336 19.73 -21.94 -28.23
C SER A 336 18.29 -21.67 -28.68
N LEU A 337 17.79 -20.44 -28.47
CA LEU A 337 16.43 -20.01 -28.81
C LEU A 337 16.39 -19.23 -30.14
N CYS A 338 17.55 -19.01 -30.77
CA CYS A 338 17.65 -18.35 -32.06
C CYS A 338 17.04 -19.21 -33.18
N GLY A 339 16.27 -18.58 -34.06
CA GLY A 339 15.71 -19.22 -35.24
C GLY A 339 16.69 -19.23 -36.42
N THR A 340 16.14 -19.39 -37.62
CA THR A 340 16.86 -19.20 -38.89
C THR A 340 16.48 -17.87 -39.50
N ASP A 341 17.23 -17.40 -40.51
CA ASP A 341 16.90 -16.13 -41.15
C ASP A 341 15.56 -16.16 -41.90
N ILE A 342 15.18 -17.34 -42.41
CA ILE A 342 13.91 -17.55 -43.12
C ILE A 342 12.76 -17.85 -42.14
N ASN A 343 13.05 -18.58 -41.06
CA ASN A 343 12.09 -18.93 -40.02
C ASN A 343 12.60 -18.40 -38.67
N PRO A 344 12.40 -17.11 -38.37
CA PRO A 344 12.78 -16.54 -37.08
C PRO A 344 11.92 -17.11 -35.95
N GLN A 345 12.48 -17.18 -34.74
CA GLN A 345 11.83 -17.76 -33.57
C GLN A 345 11.30 -16.68 -32.64
N THR A 346 10.05 -16.82 -32.19
CA THR A 346 9.50 -15.97 -31.12
C THR A 346 9.99 -16.46 -29.77
N VAL A 347 10.53 -15.55 -28.96
CA VAL A 347 11.10 -15.85 -27.64
C VAL A 347 10.54 -14.88 -26.60
N TYR A 348 10.23 -15.39 -25.42
CA TYR A 348 9.75 -14.63 -24.27
C TYR A 348 10.80 -14.67 -23.18
N VAL A 349 11.10 -13.51 -22.61
CA VAL A 349 12.00 -13.34 -21.47
C VAL A 349 11.16 -13.00 -20.25
N TYR A 350 11.39 -13.69 -19.14
CA TYR A 350 10.56 -13.61 -17.95
C TYR A 350 11.35 -13.94 -16.68
N ILE A 351 10.76 -13.68 -15.52
CA ILE A 351 11.25 -14.10 -14.20
C ILE A 351 10.13 -14.84 -13.49
N LEU A 352 10.34 -16.09 -13.08
CA LEU A 352 9.32 -16.85 -12.35
C LEU A 352 9.30 -16.44 -10.88
N GLN A 353 8.10 -16.38 -10.29
CA GLN A 353 7.94 -16.15 -8.85
C GLN A 353 8.69 -17.21 -8.02
N SER A 354 8.81 -18.46 -8.50
CA SER A 354 9.37 -19.56 -7.71
C SER A 354 10.90 -19.56 -7.59
N ASN A 355 11.60 -18.97 -8.56
CA ASN A 355 13.06 -18.99 -8.61
C ASN A 355 13.70 -17.60 -8.64
N LYS A 356 12.95 -16.55 -8.95
CA LYS A 356 13.40 -15.15 -8.97
C LYS A 356 14.60 -14.89 -9.89
N ILE A 357 14.79 -15.72 -10.92
CA ILE A 357 15.92 -15.64 -11.86
C ILE A 357 15.43 -15.31 -13.26
N LEU A 358 16.18 -14.48 -13.99
CA LEU A 358 15.95 -14.16 -15.40
C LEU A 358 16.08 -15.41 -16.27
N ALA A 359 15.02 -15.72 -17.01
CA ALA A 359 14.91 -16.89 -17.86
C ALA A 359 14.28 -16.52 -19.22
N ALA A 360 14.40 -17.42 -20.20
CA ALA A 360 13.80 -17.26 -21.51
C ALA A 360 13.21 -18.58 -22.03
N GLY A 361 12.21 -18.50 -22.89
CA GLY A 361 11.56 -19.66 -23.50
C GLY A 361 10.74 -19.32 -24.73
N THR A 362 10.18 -20.33 -25.40
CA THR A 362 9.36 -20.17 -26.62
C THR A 362 7.88 -19.95 -26.33
N SER A 363 7.48 -20.03 -25.06
CA SER A 363 6.14 -19.72 -24.57
C SER A 363 6.22 -18.93 -23.27
N MET A 364 5.21 -18.11 -23.01
CA MET A 364 5.09 -17.42 -21.73
C MET A 364 4.68 -18.41 -20.62
N PRO A 365 5.19 -18.29 -19.38
CA PRO A 365 4.80 -19.19 -18.29
C PRO A 365 3.31 -19.10 -17.92
N ILE A 366 2.76 -20.22 -17.44
CA ILE A 366 1.41 -20.26 -16.84
C ILE A 366 1.47 -19.90 -15.35
N ALA A 367 2.59 -20.19 -14.68
CA ALA A 367 2.83 -19.79 -13.30
C ALA A 367 3.04 -18.27 -13.18
N GLU A 368 2.90 -17.71 -11.98
CA GLU A 368 3.16 -16.29 -11.72
C GLU A 368 4.59 -15.92 -12.16
N HIS A 369 4.69 -14.84 -12.93
CA HIS A 369 5.94 -14.37 -13.51
C HIS A 369 5.91 -12.87 -13.75
N ILE A 370 7.10 -12.28 -13.86
CA ILE A 370 7.29 -10.95 -14.45
C ILE A 370 7.62 -11.13 -15.92
N ALA A 371 6.85 -10.51 -16.82
CA ALA A 371 7.17 -10.46 -18.24
C ALA A 371 8.22 -9.36 -18.50
N VAL A 372 9.32 -9.71 -19.15
CA VAL A 372 10.43 -8.77 -19.41
C VAL A 372 10.41 -8.31 -20.87
N ALA A 373 10.48 -9.25 -21.82
CA ALA A 373 10.53 -8.93 -23.24
C ALA A 373 9.88 -10.00 -24.14
N THR A 374 9.36 -9.56 -25.29
CA THR A 374 8.99 -10.41 -26.41
C THR A 374 9.89 -10.14 -27.60
N LEU A 375 10.57 -11.18 -28.05
CA LEU A 375 11.62 -11.13 -29.05
C LEU A 375 11.23 -11.90 -30.31
N LEU A 376 11.79 -11.51 -31.45
CA LEU A 376 11.80 -12.30 -32.68
C LEU A 376 13.24 -12.43 -33.16
N LEU A 377 13.81 -13.63 -33.01
CA LEU A 377 15.24 -13.90 -33.17
C LEU A 377 15.53 -14.71 -34.43
N GLN A 378 16.42 -14.18 -35.28
CA GLN A 378 17.01 -14.90 -36.41
C GLN A 378 18.28 -15.64 -35.97
N THR A 379 19.15 -15.99 -36.91
CA THR A 379 20.46 -16.58 -36.57
C THR A 379 21.32 -15.60 -35.77
N ALA A 380 22.23 -16.12 -34.96
CA ALA A 380 23.17 -15.29 -34.18
C ALA A 380 23.96 -14.32 -35.08
N GLY A 381 24.46 -14.77 -36.24
CA GLY A 381 25.20 -13.90 -37.17
C GLY A 381 24.38 -12.72 -37.71
N THR A 382 23.09 -12.92 -37.99
CA THR A 382 22.18 -11.84 -38.40
C THR A 382 21.90 -10.89 -37.23
N ILE A 383 21.71 -11.43 -36.02
CA ILE A 383 21.53 -10.61 -34.81
C ILE A 383 22.77 -9.73 -34.55
N GLY A 384 23.99 -10.26 -34.69
CA GLY A 384 25.22 -9.49 -34.51
C GLY A 384 25.42 -8.37 -35.53
N SER A 385 24.88 -8.54 -36.75
CA SER A 385 25.02 -7.53 -37.82
C SER A 385 23.86 -6.54 -37.88
N SER A 386 22.64 -6.96 -37.54
CA SER A 386 21.41 -6.18 -37.77
C SER A 386 20.49 -6.06 -36.55
N GLY A 387 20.82 -6.72 -35.43
CA GLY A 387 19.96 -6.82 -34.25
C GLY A 387 18.83 -7.83 -34.40
N ALA A 388 18.01 -7.96 -33.35
CA ALA A 388 16.80 -8.78 -33.40
C ALA A 388 15.70 -8.12 -34.25
N LEU A 389 14.87 -8.93 -34.93
CA LEU A 389 13.72 -8.42 -35.71
C LEU A 389 12.67 -7.73 -34.84
N ARG A 390 12.55 -8.19 -33.59
CA ARG A 390 11.70 -7.56 -32.56
C ARG A 390 12.43 -7.66 -31.23
N ASN A 391 12.47 -6.55 -30.51
CA ASN A 391 12.78 -6.49 -29.09
C ASN A 391 11.76 -5.55 -28.44
N GLN A 392 10.65 -6.12 -27.98
CA GLN A 392 9.60 -5.36 -27.27
C GLN A 392 9.74 -5.61 -25.78
N ASN A 393 10.10 -4.59 -25.03
CA ASN A 393 10.08 -4.62 -23.57
C ASN A 393 8.64 -4.43 -23.09
N TRP A 394 8.21 -5.19 -22.09
CA TRP A 394 6.87 -5.04 -21.50
C TRP A 394 6.81 -3.82 -20.59
N ASN A 395 7.84 -3.63 -19.75
CA ASN A 395 8.06 -2.44 -18.94
C ASN A 395 6.81 -1.99 -18.16
N ASP A 396 6.15 -2.94 -17.49
CA ASP A 396 4.96 -2.72 -16.65
C ASP A 396 5.34 -2.09 -15.29
N HIS A 397 6.20 -1.07 -15.29
CA HIS A 397 6.62 -0.38 -14.08
C HIS A 397 5.44 0.30 -13.38
N ILE A 398 5.48 0.40 -12.05
CA ILE A 398 4.45 1.14 -11.29
C ILE A 398 4.47 2.63 -11.63
N GLN A 399 5.68 3.19 -11.77
CA GLN A 399 5.90 4.61 -11.99
C GLN A 399 7.06 4.83 -12.95
N ASP A 400 6.85 5.72 -13.91
CA ASP A 400 7.88 6.14 -14.83
C ASP A 400 8.98 6.93 -14.13
N THR A 401 10.22 6.54 -14.39
CA THR A 401 11.39 7.10 -13.71
C THR A 401 11.72 8.54 -14.10
N THR A 402 11.12 9.08 -15.16
CA THR A 402 11.43 10.43 -15.67
C THR A 402 10.33 11.43 -15.34
N SER A 403 9.09 11.08 -15.67
CA SER A 403 7.89 11.90 -15.52
C SER A 403 7.21 11.70 -14.16
N ASN A 404 7.59 10.66 -13.41
CA ASN A 404 6.94 10.24 -12.17
C ASN A 404 5.44 9.91 -12.34
N GLN A 405 4.99 9.64 -13.58
CA GLN A 405 3.62 9.25 -13.87
C GLN A 405 3.39 7.76 -13.60
N GLY A 406 2.20 7.43 -13.11
CA GLY A 406 1.84 6.04 -12.83
C GLY A 406 1.47 5.27 -14.09
N HIS A 407 1.53 3.95 -14.04
CA HIS A 407 1.18 3.10 -15.17
C HIS A 407 -0.25 3.35 -15.71
N LEU A 408 -1.21 3.65 -14.81
CA LEU A 408 -2.60 3.94 -15.17
C LEU A 408 -2.74 5.15 -16.11
N THR A 409 -1.93 6.19 -15.90
CA THR A 409 -1.96 7.39 -16.76
C THR A 409 -1.43 7.09 -18.16
N HIS A 410 -0.42 6.24 -18.29
CA HIS A 410 0.10 5.79 -19.59
C HIS A 410 -0.89 4.91 -20.35
N ILE A 411 -1.57 3.99 -19.65
CA ILE A 411 -2.67 3.21 -20.25
C ILE A 411 -3.77 4.16 -20.75
N GLY A 412 -4.16 5.13 -19.92
CA GLY A 412 -5.17 6.12 -20.27
C GLY A 412 -4.80 6.97 -21.50
N GLU A 413 -3.52 7.31 -21.66
CA GLU A 413 -2.99 7.99 -22.84
C GLU A 413 -3.02 7.07 -24.08
N ARG A 414 -2.54 5.83 -23.94
CA ARG A 414 -2.50 4.86 -25.04
C ARG A 414 -3.88 4.54 -25.60
N ILE A 415 -4.88 4.38 -24.72
CA ILE A 415 -6.27 4.14 -25.12
C ILE A 415 -6.84 5.35 -25.84
N ARG A 416 -6.60 6.58 -25.35
CA ARG A 416 -7.07 7.81 -26.00
C ARG A 416 -6.41 8.08 -27.35
N ALA A 417 -5.24 7.51 -27.61
CA ALA A 417 -4.58 7.58 -28.91
C ALA A 417 -5.26 6.71 -29.99
N LEU A 418 -6.14 5.78 -29.60
CA LEU A 418 -6.99 5.01 -30.52
C LEU A 418 -8.19 5.85 -30.97
N GLN A 419 -8.86 5.45 -32.05
CA GLN A 419 -10.15 6.04 -32.42
C GLN A 419 -11.24 5.65 -31.42
N ALA A 420 -12.36 6.38 -31.40
CA ALA A 420 -13.49 6.00 -30.58
C ALA A 420 -14.10 4.70 -31.11
N GLU A 421 -14.37 3.74 -30.23
CA GLU A 421 -14.88 2.42 -30.62
C GLU A 421 -16.41 2.39 -30.51
N TYR A 422 -17.08 1.97 -31.58
CA TYR A 422 -18.54 1.83 -31.60
C TYR A 422 -19.01 0.68 -30.69
N LYS A 423 -20.05 0.92 -29.90
CA LYS A 423 -20.70 -0.11 -29.07
C LYS A 423 -22.10 -0.50 -29.58
N SER A 424 -23.00 0.46 -29.73
CA SER A 424 -24.40 0.21 -30.11
C SER A 424 -25.09 1.46 -30.68
N GLY A 425 -26.21 1.28 -31.39
CA GLY A 425 -27.03 2.39 -31.91
C GLY A 425 -26.38 3.16 -33.06
N ALA A 426 -26.56 4.47 -33.15
CA ALA A 426 -26.00 5.34 -34.19
C ALA A 426 -26.31 4.89 -35.63
N LEU A 427 -27.45 4.23 -35.87
CA LEU A 427 -27.83 3.82 -37.23
C LEU A 427 -28.03 5.09 -38.05
N THR A 428 -27.26 5.21 -39.13
CA THR A 428 -27.25 6.38 -39.99
C THR A 428 -27.97 6.08 -41.28
N ALA A 429 -28.87 6.96 -41.70
CA ALA A 429 -29.67 6.79 -42.91
C ALA A 429 -29.78 8.10 -43.70
N LEU A 430 -29.95 7.97 -45.01
CA LEU A 430 -30.39 9.06 -45.85
C LEU A 430 -31.90 9.27 -45.67
N THR A 431 -32.31 10.53 -45.55
CA THR A 431 -33.71 10.95 -45.43
C THR A 431 -34.01 12.09 -46.39
N GLY A 432 -35.29 12.44 -46.53
CA GLY A 432 -35.74 13.55 -47.38
C GLY A 432 -36.26 13.13 -48.75
N THR A 433 -35.94 13.92 -49.78
CA THR A 433 -36.41 13.78 -51.16
C THR A 433 -35.24 13.89 -52.14
N THR A 434 -35.47 13.65 -53.43
CA THR A 434 -34.43 13.79 -54.46
C THR A 434 -33.86 15.22 -54.56
N ALA A 435 -34.64 16.24 -54.19
CA ALA A 435 -34.18 17.63 -54.15
C ALA A 435 -33.62 18.04 -52.78
N ASN A 436 -34.00 17.33 -51.70
CA ASN A 436 -33.60 17.63 -50.33
C ASN A 436 -33.03 16.39 -49.67
N VAL A 437 -31.71 16.25 -49.71
CA VAL A 437 -31.02 15.03 -49.25
C VAL A 437 -30.38 15.31 -47.89
N TYR A 438 -30.82 14.54 -46.90
CA TYR A 438 -30.45 14.73 -45.51
C TYR A 438 -29.84 13.44 -44.95
N ILE A 439 -28.96 13.59 -43.97
CA ILE A 439 -28.49 12.48 -43.14
C ILE A 439 -29.12 12.62 -41.76
N GLY A 440 -29.56 11.49 -41.22
CA GLY A 440 -29.95 11.38 -39.83
C GLY A 440 -29.37 10.14 -39.19
N ASN A 441 -29.04 10.21 -37.90
CA ASN A 441 -28.69 9.05 -37.08
C ASN A 441 -29.63 8.86 -35.90
N THR A 442 -29.79 7.61 -35.46
CA THR A 442 -30.37 7.29 -34.15
C THR A 442 -29.38 7.56 -33.02
N GLU A 443 -29.83 7.61 -31.77
CA GLU A 443 -28.92 7.63 -30.62
C GLU A 443 -27.98 6.41 -30.64
N GLY A 444 -26.74 6.57 -30.17
CA GLY A 444 -25.77 5.48 -30.06
C GLY A 444 -24.82 5.64 -28.88
N VAL A 445 -23.93 4.66 -28.71
CA VAL A 445 -22.93 4.62 -27.64
C VAL A 445 -21.56 4.30 -28.23
N VAL A 446 -20.53 5.05 -27.80
CA VAL A 446 -19.13 4.88 -28.22
C VAL A 446 -18.17 4.88 -27.03
N TYR A 447 -17.02 4.23 -27.16
CA TYR A 447 -15.95 4.19 -26.16
C TYR A 447 -14.81 5.14 -26.53
N GLN A 448 -14.47 6.08 -25.63
CA GLN A 448 -13.29 6.97 -25.74
C GLN A 448 -12.24 6.70 -24.64
N MET A 449 -12.75 6.26 -23.50
CA MET A 449 -12.09 5.54 -22.40
C MET A 449 -13.23 4.93 -21.58
N HIS A 450 -14.25 5.76 -21.34
CA HIS A 450 -15.57 5.35 -20.88
C HIS A 450 -16.58 5.49 -22.03
N GLN A 451 -17.76 4.93 -21.80
CA GLN A 451 -18.89 5.02 -22.72
C GLN A 451 -19.42 6.45 -22.76
N GLN A 452 -19.69 6.95 -23.96
CA GLN A 452 -20.33 8.22 -24.23
C GLN A 452 -21.55 8.00 -25.12
N THR A 453 -22.62 8.73 -24.85
CA THR A 453 -23.82 8.73 -25.69
C THR A 453 -23.61 9.66 -26.87
N PHE A 454 -23.66 9.12 -28.08
CA PHE A 454 -23.73 9.90 -29.31
C PHE A 454 -25.19 10.29 -29.58
N PRO A 455 -25.51 11.59 -29.64
CA PRO A 455 -26.90 12.05 -29.71
C PRO A 455 -27.53 11.74 -31.08
N VAL A 456 -28.86 11.85 -31.13
CA VAL A 456 -29.62 11.89 -32.37
C VAL A 456 -29.31 13.19 -33.11
N LEU A 457 -28.71 13.11 -34.29
CA LEU A 457 -28.49 14.25 -35.19
C LEU A 457 -29.32 14.04 -36.45
N GLN A 458 -30.10 15.05 -36.84
CA GLN A 458 -31.03 14.99 -37.97
C GLN A 458 -30.93 16.27 -38.79
N MET A 459 -30.41 16.18 -40.01
CA MET A 459 -30.45 17.30 -40.94
C MET A 459 -31.91 17.63 -41.34
N PRO A 460 -32.24 18.90 -41.65
CA PRO A 460 -31.36 20.07 -41.67
C PRO A 460 -31.21 20.77 -40.32
N ALA A 461 -31.80 20.24 -39.23
CA ALA A 461 -31.72 20.85 -37.91
C ALA A 461 -30.34 20.66 -37.25
N ALA A 462 -29.69 19.52 -37.50
CA ALA A 462 -28.31 19.25 -37.16
C ALA A 462 -27.36 19.62 -38.31
N ASP A 463 -26.11 19.87 -37.96
CA ASP A 463 -25.02 20.16 -38.89
C ASP A 463 -24.37 18.89 -39.45
N ILE A 464 -23.82 19.03 -40.66
CA ILE A 464 -22.84 18.10 -41.21
C ILE A 464 -21.69 18.90 -41.81
N HIS A 465 -20.45 18.52 -41.47
CA HIS A 465 -19.26 19.18 -41.99
C HIS A 465 -18.57 18.31 -43.03
N VAL A 466 -18.33 18.88 -44.20
CA VAL A 466 -17.60 18.27 -45.30
C VAL A 466 -16.11 18.51 -45.09
N VAL A 467 -15.41 17.45 -44.68
CA VAL A 467 -14.03 17.51 -44.15
C VAL A 467 -13.04 17.92 -45.22
N ASN A 468 -13.14 17.31 -46.40
CA ASN A 468 -12.22 17.46 -47.54
C ASN A 468 -12.89 18.17 -48.73
N ASP A 469 -13.68 19.21 -48.47
CA ASP A 469 -14.18 20.11 -49.51
C ASP A 469 -12.99 20.79 -50.23
N PRO A 470 -13.00 20.87 -51.58
CA PRO A 470 -11.86 21.36 -52.36
C PRO A 470 -11.58 22.85 -52.20
N THR A 471 -12.53 23.63 -51.65
CA THR A 471 -12.41 25.08 -51.49
C THR A 471 -12.29 25.49 -50.02
N THR A 472 -13.06 24.87 -49.13
CA THR A 472 -13.12 25.25 -47.72
C THR A 472 -13.19 24.01 -46.84
N ALA A 473 -12.08 23.61 -46.23
CA ALA A 473 -12.06 22.47 -45.30
C ALA A 473 -13.12 22.63 -44.18
N TYR A 474 -13.79 21.53 -43.83
CA TYR A 474 -14.90 21.50 -42.86
C TYR A 474 -16.10 22.38 -43.24
N ASN A 475 -16.40 22.50 -44.54
CA ASN A 475 -17.54 23.27 -45.02
C ASN A 475 -18.86 22.68 -44.48
N THR A 476 -19.68 23.53 -43.85
CA THR A 476 -20.97 23.08 -43.28
C THR A 476 -22.06 23.19 -44.32
N VAL A 477 -22.75 22.08 -44.61
CA VAL A 477 -23.84 22.06 -45.59
C VAL A 477 -25.17 21.74 -44.90
N SER A 478 -26.22 22.50 -45.20
CA SER A 478 -27.57 22.23 -44.69
C SER A 478 -28.32 21.19 -45.52
N ASN A 479 -27.78 20.79 -46.67
CA ASN A 479 -28.33 19.82 -47.59
C ASN A 479 -27.19 19.19 -48.40
N LEU A 480 -27.18 17.86 -48.52
CA LEU A 480 -26.15 17.19 -49.31
C LEU A 480 -26.24 17.52 -50.80
N ASN A 481 -27.37 18.08 -51.26
CA ASN A 481 -27.53 18.46 -52.66
C ASN A 481 -26.58 19.58 -53.14
N TYR A 482 -25.95 20.30 -52.20
CA TYR A 482 -24.96 21.33 -52.48
C TYR A 482 -23.58 20.76 -52.82
N ILE A 483 -23.36 19.45 -52.58
CA ILE A 483 -22.13 18.76 -52.97
C ILE A 483 -22.20 18.47 -54.48
N THR A 484 -21.59 19.35 -55.28
CA THR A 484 -21.58 19.23 -56.76
C THR A 484 -20.24 18.81 -57.35
N VAL A 485 -19.20 18.76 -56.52
CA VAL A 485 -17.82 18.43 -56.91
C VAL A 485 -17.22 17.41 -55.94
N ASP A 486 -16.21 16.68 -56.40
CA ASP A 486 -15.40 15.78 -55.57
C ASP A 486 -14.32 16.55 -54.79
N ALA A 487 -13.54 15.84 -53.97
CA ALA A 487 -12.47 16.42 -53.16
C ALA A 487 -11.34 17.07 -53.98
N LEU A 488 -11.26 16.78 -55.29
CA LEU A 488 -10.28 17.35 -56.22
C LEU A 488 -10.88 18.48 -57.06
N GLY A 489 -12.15 18.83 -56.84
CA GLY A 489 -12.85 19.89 -57.57
C GLY A 489 -13.48 19.46 -58.90
N SER A 490 -13.48 18.16 -59.23
CA SER A 490 -14.11 17.68 -60.47
C SER A 490 -15.62 17.52 -60.31
N SER A 491 -16.38 17.78 -61.37
CA SER A 491 -17.84 17.74 -61.31
C SER A 491 -18.39 16.33 -61.05
N LEU A 492 -19.34 16.22 -60.12
CA LEU A 492 -20.10 15.01 -59.82
C LEU A 492 -21.42 14.93 -60.61
N ASN A 493 -21.72 15.90 -61.48
CA ASN A 493 -22.99 15.94 -62.20
C ASN A 493 -23.10 14.78 -63.21
N SER A 494 -24.23 14.08 -63.18
CA SER A 494 -24.53 12.86 -63.93
C SER A 494 -23.60 11.67 -63.62
N ARG A 495 -22.89 11.69 -62.49
CA ARG A 495 -21.95 10.66 -62.04
C ARG A 495 -22.45 9.92 -60.80
N TRP A 496 -21.99 8.68 -60.62
CA TRP A 496 -22.17 7.90 -59.39
C TRP A 496 -20.97 8.06 -58.48
N PHE A 497 -21.17 8.20 -57.18
CA PHE A 497 -20.10 8.37 -56.22
C PHE A 497 -20.53 7.95 -54.82
N SER A 498 -19.56 7.80 -53.92
CA SER A 498 -19.78 7.39 -52.55
C SER A 498 -19.26 8.45 -51.59
N ILE A 499 -20.08 8.84 -50.61
CA ILE A 499 -19.64 9.63 -49.47
C ILE A 499 -19.47 8.73 -48.26
N VAL A 500 -18.50 9.04 -47.42
CA VAL A 500 -18.30 8.34 -46.13
C VAL A 500 -18.67 9.29 -45.01
N VAL A 501 -19.55 8.83 -44.13
CA VAL A 501 -20.08 9.59 -43.00
C VAL A 501 -19.50 9.01 -41.71
N TRP A 502 -19.09 9.90 -40.82
CA TRP A 502 -18.52 9.55 -39.53
C TRP A 502 -18.98 10.56 -38.46
N GLY A 503 -18.92 10.17 -37.20
CA GLY A 503 -19.40 10.97 -36.08
C GLY A 503 -18.25 11.49 -35.22
N VAL A 504 -18.44 12.66 -34.63
CA VAL A 504 -17.60 13.17 -33.53
C VAL A 504 -18.46 13.22 -32.27
N CYS A 505 -18.14 12.37 -31.30
CA CYS A 505 -18.81 12.40 -30.00
C CYS A 505 -18.04 13.33 -29.06
N ASN A 506 -18.57 14.53 -28.84
CA ASN A 506 -18.00 15.44 -27.86
C ASN A 506 -18.45 15.08 -26.43
N LYS A 507 -17.89 15.77 -25.44
CA LYS A 507 -18.26 15.62 -24.03
C LYS A 507 -19.78 15.82 -23.87
N THR A 508 -20.39 15.13 -22.90
CA THR A 508 -21.76 15.41 -22.47
C THR A 508 -21.99 16.92 -22.30
N ASP A 509 -23.13 17.38 -22.81
CA ASP A 509 -23.58 18.79 -22.87
C ASP A 509 -22.85 19.68 -23.89
N GLU A 510 -21.89 19.15 -24.64
CA GLU A 510 -21.29 19.83 -25.80
C GLU A 510 -21.87 19.26 -27.12
N PRO A 511 -22.06 20.09 -28.15
CA PRO A 511 -22.56 19.62 -29.45
C PRO A 511 -21.67 18.53 -30.04
N SER A 512 -22.26 17.40 -30.41
CA SER A 512 -21.63 16.37 -31.25
C SER A 512 -22.01 16.59 -32.70
N HIS A 513 -21.18 16.13 -33.64
CA HIS A 513 -21.32 16.49 -35.05
C HIS A 513 -21.29 15.29 -35.98
N LEU A 514 -22.00 15.42 -37.11
CA LEU A 514 -21.81 14.56 -38.26
C LEU A 514 -20.72 15.14 -39.17
N MET A 515 -19.89 14.26 -39.70
CA MET A 515 -18.80 14.59 -40.60
C MET A 515 -18.94 13.77 -41.88
N CYS A 516 -18.52 14.35 -43.01
CA CYS A 516 -18.61 13.74 -44.31
C CYS A 516 -17.29 13.89 -45.08
N ASN A 517 -16.82 12.79 -45.65
CA ASN A 517 -15.72 12.77 -46.60
C ASN A 517 -16.29 12.67 -48.03
N LEU A 518 -15.93 13.62 -48.87
CA LEU A 518 -16.11 13.58 -50.32
C LEU A 518 -15.20 12.50 -50.94
N PRO A 519 -15.63 11.90 -52.05
CA PRO A 519 -14.80 10.96 -52.80
C PRO A 519 -13.63 11.68 -53.49
N LEU A 520 -12.62 10.91 -53.90
CA LEU A 520 -11.50 11.39 -54.74
C LEU A 520 -11.82 11.35 -56.25
N GLY A 521 -13.00 10.84 -56.62
CA GLY A 521 -13.41 10.67 -58.01
C GLY A 521 -14.84 10.13 -58.12
N SER A 522 -15.26 9.77 -59.34
CA SER A 522 -16.62 9.30 -59.60
C SER A 522 -16.72 8.28 -60.73
N TYR A 523 -17.83 7.55 -60.76
CA TYR A 523 -18.09 6.41 -61.62
C TYR A 523 -19.19 6.68 -62.66
N ASN A 524 -19.11 5.96 -63.78
CA ASN A 524 -20.14 5.96 -64.83
C ASN A 524 -21.36 5.11 -64.48
N SER A 525 -21.21 4.17 -63.55
CA SER A 525 -22.21 3.19 -63.17
C SER A 525 -22.32 3.07 -61.66
N GLU A 526 -23.51 2.74 -61.19
CA GLU A 526 -23.78 2.49 -59.77
C GLU A 526 -22.95 1.31 -59.25
N SER A 527 -22.92 0.20 -59.99
CA SER A 527 -22.15 -0.99 -59.62
C SER A 527 -20.66 -0.71 -59.43
N GLY A 528 -20.07 0.20 -60.21
CA GLY A 528 -18.69 0.65 -60.03
C GLY A 528 -18.49 1.44 -58.73
N ALA A 529 -19.45 2.28 -58.37
CA ALA A 529 -19.41 3.06 -57.13
C ALA A 529 -19.67 2.21 -55.89
N VAL A 530 -20.58 1.24 -55.97
CA VAL A 530 -20.89 0.28 -54.89
C VAL A 530 -19.71 -0.65 -54.62
N SER A 531 -19.07 -1.17 -55.67
CA SER A 531 -17.86 -1.99 -55.53
C SER A 531 -16.60 -1.16 -55.18
N ASP A 532 -16.70 0.17 -55.26
CA ASP A 532 -15.60 1.10 -55.18
C ASP A 532 -14.38 0.64 -56.00
N SER A 533 -14.63 0.27 -57.26
CA SER A 533 -13.68 -0.46 -58.10
C SER A 533 -12.36 0.29 -58.36
N LEU A 534 -12.35 1.60 -58.18
CA LEU A 534 -11.19 2.48 -58.37
C LEU A 534 -10.67 3.07 -57.05
N GLY A 535 -11.25 2.68 -55.92
CA GLY A 535 -10.83 3.15 -54.59
C GLY A 535 -11.00 4.66 -54.40
N TYR A 536 -12.15 5.21 -54.78
CA TYR A 536 -12.43 6.64 -54.64
C TYR A 536 -13.05 7.01 -53.29
N SER A 537 -13.51 6.05 -52.51
CA SER A 537 -14.10 6.31 -51.18
C SER A 537 -13.01 6.61 -50.15
N VAL A 538 -13.23 7.63 -49.31
CA VAL A 538 -12.26 8.08 -48.30
C VAL A 538 -12.73 7.74 -46.89
N TYR A 539 -12.12 6.73 -46.27
CA TYR A 539 -12.49 6.25 -44.92
C TYR A 539 -11.62 6.85 -43.80
N THR A 540 -10.63 7.66 -44.13
CA THR A 540 -9.70 8.23 -43.15
C THR A 540 -10.37 9.33 -42.34
N ILE A 541 -10.18 9.28 -41.02
CA ILE A 541 -10.54 10.34 -40.08
C ILE A 541 -9.26 11.12 -39.74
N PRO A 542 -9.27 12.47 -39.77
CA PRO A 542 -8.09 13.28 -39.42
C PRO A 542 -7.57 12.99 -38.00
N THR A 543 -6.27 13.13 -37.80
CA THR A 543 -5.60 12.75 -36.55
C THR A 543 -6.05 13.55 -35.34
N GLU A 544 -6.56 14.76 -35.56
CA GLU A 544 -7.10 15.68 -34.57
C GLU A 544 -8.37 15.13 -33.89
N PHE A 545 -9.05 14.18 -34.53
CA PHE A 545 -10.26 13.53 -34.00
C PHE A 545 -9.98 12.15 -33.41
N LYS A 546 -8.71 11.77 -33.19
CA LYS A 546 -8.38 10.55 -32.43
C LYS A 546 -8.97 10.65 -31.02
N GLY A 547 -9.43 9.52 -30.50
CA GLY A 547 -10.15 9.43 -29.23
C GLY A 547 -11.62 9.84 -29.29
N VAL A 548 -12.09 10.54 -30.34
CA VAL A 548 -13.47 11.06 -30.41
C VAL A 548 -14.25 10.72 -31.68
N GLY A 549 -13.56 10.48 -32.79
CA GLY A 549 -14.14 10.17 -34.09
C GLY A 549 -14.34 8.67 -34.32
N PHE A 550 -15.44 8.30 -34.98
CA PHE A 550 -15.77 6.92 -35.34
C PHE A 550 -16.60 6.85 -36.64
N LEU A 551 -16.45 5.77 -37.41
CA LEU A 551 -17.18 5.58 -38.68
C LEU A 551 -18.67 5.26 -38.46
N LEU A 552 -19.52 5.74 -39.36
CA LEU A 552 -20.97 5.49 -39.34
C LEU A 552 -21.40 4.68 -40.56
N ALA A 553 -21.30 5.25 -41.76
CA ALA A 553 -21.81 4.62 -42.97
C ALA A 553 -21.17 5.17 -44.25
N ARG A 554 -21.25 4.40 -45.32
CA ARG A 554 -20.99 4.86 -46.69
C ARG A 554 -22.28 4.86 -47.48
N PHE A 555 -22.52 5.94 -48.22
CA PHE A 555 -23.70 6.08 -49.08
C PHE A 555 -23.28 6.29 -50.53
N THR A 556 -23.77 5.42 -51.41
CA THR A 556 -23.60 5.53 -52.85
C THR A 556 -24.79 6.27 -53.46
N MET A 557 -24.51 7.30 -54.26
CA MET A 557 -25.52 8.19 -54.81
C MET A 557 -25.13 8.72 -56.19
N ARG A 558 -26.12 9.25 -56.91
CA ARG A 558 -25.96 9.91 -58.20
C ARG A 558 -26.55 11.31 -58.14
N LEU A 559 -25.78 12.30 -58.55
CA LEU A 559 -26.29 13.66 -58.80
C LEU A 559 -26.70 13.80 -60.27
N SER A 560 -27.88 14.31 -60.57
CA SER A 560 -28.31 14.69 -61.93
C SER A 560 -29.15 15.95 -61.90
N SER A 561 -28.66 17.05 -62.48
CA SER A 561 -29.38 18.34 -62.55
C SER A 561 -29.91 18.82 -61.19
N SER A 562 -29.07 18.76 -60.16
CA SER A 562 -29.41 19.11 -58.76
C SER A 562 -30.46 18.21 -58.08
N ALA A 563 -30.78 17.06 -58.67
CA ALA A 563 -31.54 15.99 -58.05
C ALA A 563 -30.65 14.78 -57.76
N PHE A 564 -30.72 14.24 -56.55
CA PHE A 564 -30.01 13.03 -56.15
C PHE A 564 -30.89 11.80 -56.35
N THR A 565 -30.28 10.74 -56.82
CA THR A 565 -30.83 9.38 -56.81
C THR A 565 -29.94 8.53 -55.91
N TYR A 566 -30.53 7.82 -54.96
CA TYR A 566 -29.82 6.88 -54.09
C TYR A 566 -30.61 5.57 -54.03
N ASN A 567 -29.89 4.46 -54.08
CA ASN A 567 -30.47 3.16 -53.82
C ASN A 567 -30.03 2.73 -52.42
N LEU A 568 -30.99 2.38 -51.56
CA LEU A 568 -30.72 1.95 -50.20
C LEU A 568 -29.94 0.61 -50.19
N ASP A 569 -30.18 -0.23 -51.18
CA ASP A 569 -29.47 -1.50 -51.38
C ASP A 569 -29.16 -1.61 -52.89
N PRO A 570 -27.89 -1.81 -53.31
CA PRO A 570 -26.68 -2.06 -52.53
C PRO A 570 -25.87 -0.79 -52.17
N GLY A 571 -26.49 0.40 -52.25
CA GLY A 571 -25.81 1.68 -52.09
C GLY A 571 -25.43 2.06 -50.65
N TYR A 572 -26.04 1.45 -49.64
CA TYR A 572 -25.70 1.62 -48.23
C TYR A 572 -24.68 0.56 -47.77
N GLN A 573 -23.63 1.02 -47.09
CA GLN A 573 -22.72 0.15 -46.34
C GLN A 573 -22.61 0.65 -44.90
N ASP A 574 -22.85 -0.25 -43.96
CA ASP A 574 -22.62 0.00 -42.54
C ASP A 574 -21.13 -0.06 -42.22
N LEU A 575 -20.61 0.98 -41.58
CA LEU A 575 -19.20 1.08 -41.20
C LEU A 575 -19.01 1.14 -39.69
N ARG A 576 -20.07 0.99 -38.90
CA ARG A 576 -19.98 0.99 -37.44
C ARG A 576 -19.14 -0.20 -36.96
N GLY A 577 -18.22 0.06 -36.04
CA GLY A 577 -17.30 -0.96 -35.50
C GLY A 577 -16.09 -1.27 -36.38
N PHE A 578 -16.00 -0.68 -37.58
CA PHE A 578 -14.81 -0.80 -38.41
C PHE A 578 -13.80 0.31 -38.09
N MET A 579 -12.52 -0.05 -38.13
CA MET A 579 -11.44 0.92 -37.96
C MET A 579 -11.30 1.79 -39.23
N PRO A 580 -11.12 3.11 -39.10
CA PRO A 580 -10.76 3.99 -40.22
C PRO A 580 -9.48 3.48 -40.89
N ASN A 581 -9.59 3.08 -42.16
CA ASN A 581 -8.46 2.58 -42.95
C ASN A 581 -8.13 3.54 -44.09
N SER A 582 -6.86 3.59 -44.50
CA SER A 582 -6.39 4.28 -45.70
C SER A 582 -6.45 3.41 -46.96
N THR A 583 -6.73 2.11 -46.84
CA THR A 583 -6.83 1.22 -48.01
C THR A 583 -8.17 1.40 -48.70
N ALA A 584 -8.17 2.12 -49.81
CA ALA A 584 -9.27 2.16 -50.75
C ALA A 584 -9.23 0.90 -51.65
N GLY A 585 -10.34 0.15 -51.70
CA GLY A 585 -10.56 -0.90 -52.71
C GLY A 585 -10.35 -2.35 -52.25
N SER A 586 -11.36 -3.17 -52.55
CA SER A 586 -11.49 -4.62 -52.37
C SER A 586 -11.72 -5.18 -50.96
N GLY A 587 -12.72 -4.63 -50.27
CA GLY A 587 -13.60 -5.45 -49.47
C GLY A 587 -14.92 -5.59 -50.21
N ALA A 588 -15.04 -6.56 -51.13
CA ALA A 588 -16.36 -7.10 -51.40
C ALA A 588 -16.97 -7.39 -50.04
N GLY A 589 -18.12 -6.77 -49.74
CA GLY A 589 -18.79 -6.99 -48.47
C GLY A 589 -18.82 -8.49 -48.23
N ALA A 590 -18.09 -8.94 -47.21
CA ALA A 590 -18.32 -10.25 -46.65
C ALA A 590 -19.71 -10.13 -46.04
N SER A 591 -20.73 -10.35 -46.89
CA SER A 591 -22.02 -10.79 -46.43
C SER A 591 -21.70 -11.96 -45.52
N GLY A 592 -21.92 -11.79 -44.22
CA GLY A 592 -21.87 -12.90 -43.29
C GLY A 592 -22.67 -14.02 -43.93
N ILE A 593 -22.01 -15.15 -44.21
CA ILE A 593 -22.59 -16.24 -44.96
C ILE A 593 -23.78 -16.72 -44.12
N THR A 594 -25.02 -16.51 -44.58
CA THR A 594 -26.25 -16.85 -43.84
C THR A 594 -26.66 -18.31 -44.00
N ASP A 595 -25.92 -19.10 -44.79
CA ASP A 595 -26.16 -20.52 -45.01
C ASP A 595 -24.85 -21.32 -44.99
N TYR A 596 -24.85 -22.44 -44.29
CA TYR A 596 -23.72 -23.35 -44.10
C TYR A 596 -23.18 -23.89 -45.45
N LEU A 597 -24.01 -23.89 -46.50
CA LEU A 597 -23.66 -24.34 -47.85
C LEU A 597 -22.71 -23.40 -48.62
N GLY A 598 -22.44 -22.19 -48.11
CA GLY A 598 -21.54 -21.22 -48.74
C GLY A 598 -20.05 -21.35 -48.35
N LEU A 599 -19.69 -22.32 -47.50
CA LEU A 599 -18.32 -22.54 -47.07
C LEU A 599 -17.55 -23.36 -48.13
N THR A 600 -16.59 -22.75 -48.83
CA THR A 600 -15.68 -23.46 -49.75
C THR A 600 -14.45 -24.07 -49.04
N ASP A 601 -14.39 -24.02 -47.71
CA ASP A 601 -13.25 -24.48 -46.90
C ASP A 601 -13.56 -25.69 -46.01
N THR A 602 -14.82 -26.14 -45.89
CA THR A 602 -15.10 -27.32 -45.08
C THR A 602 -14.41 -28.55 -45.67
N PRO A 603 -13.50 -29.22 -44.94
CA PRO A 603 -12.89 -30.45 -45.43
C PRO A 603 -14.02 -31.46 -45.66
N SER A 604 -14.10 -31.98 -46.88
CA SER A 604 -15.01 -33.08 -47.20
C SER A 604 -14.73 -34.25 -46.25
N ALA A 605 -15.78 -34.75 -45.60
CA ALA A 605 -15.73 -35.96 -44.79
C ALA A 605 -15.19 -37.17 -45.55
#